data_AF-A0A8D6ZXW1-F1
#
_entry.id   AF-A0A8D6ZXW1-F1
#
_cell.length_a   1.000
_cell.length_b   1.000
_cell.length_c   1.000
_cell.angle_alpha   90.00
_cell.angle_beta   90.00
_cell.angle_gamma   90.00
#
_symmetry.space_group_name_H-M   'P 1'
#
loop_
_entity.id
_entity.type
_entity.pdbx_description
1 polymer ?
#
loop_
_entity_poly.entity_id
_entity_poly.type
_entity_poly.pdbx_seq_one_letter_code
_entity_poly.pdbx_strand_id
1 'polypeptide(L)'
;MDSARSWFQKFQPREKGVTKKSEMGLLDGLDDTEESPSDATRQRVAAAKQYIENHYKEQMKNLQERKERRYNLERKLADADVSEEDQHNILKYLEQKETEYMRLQRHRMGVDDFELLTMIGKGAFGEVRVCREKGTGNVYAMKKLKKSEMLRRGQVEHVKAERNLLAEVDSNCIVKLYCSFQDDDYLYLIMEYLPGGDVMTLLMRKDILNEDEARFYIGEAVLAIESIHIHNYIHRDIKPDNLLLDKFGHLKLSDFGLCKPLHCSNFPNLQEKDITNGRSCSGSSHFDERSSLPKRTQQEQLEHWQRNRRTLAYSTVGTPDYIAPEVLLKKGYGMECDWWSLGAIMFEMLIGYPPFYSDEPMATCRKIVNWRTHLKFPDEAKLSAEAKDLISKLLCNVEQRLGTKGADEIKAHPWFKGIEWDNLYRMEAAFIPEVKDELDTQNFEKFEESGDQVQSSSKSGPWRKMLSSKDLNFMGYTYKNFEIVNDHVVPGIAELKKKDKLKRPSIKSLFSSSEAEDQLDESIRGSFENALPSQLEHSKSQGSSSP
;
A
#
# COMPACT_ATOMS: atom_id res chain seq x y z
N MET A 1 -34.10 23.94 -6.48
CA MET A 1 -33.86 22.71 -7.27
C MET A 1 -34.35 22.85 -8.72
N ASP A 2 -34.97 23.97 -9.12
CA ASP A 2 -35.59 24.12 -10.45
C ASP A 2 -34.65 24.62 -11.55
N SER A 3 -33.55 25.31 -11.22
CA SER A 3 -32.60 25.78 -12.25
C SER A 3 -31.79 24.65 -12.90
N ALA A 4 -31.60 23.52 -12.23
CA ALA A 4 -30.84 22.39 -12.79
C ALA A 4 -31.66 21.54 -13.78
N ARG A 5 -32.99 21.47 -13.59
CA ARG A 5 -33.88 20.72 -14.50
C ARG A 5 -34.07 21.42 -15.85
N SER A 6 -34.05 22.75 -15.86
CA SER A 6 -34.18 23.56 -17.09
C SER A 6 -32.99 23.40 -18.05
N TRP A 7 -31.79 23.12 -17.51
CA TRP A 7 -30.59 22.92 -18.32
C TRP A 7 -30.57 21.57 -19.06
N PHE A 8 -31.14 20.52 -18.45
CA PHE A 8 -31.17 19.16 -19.02
C PHE A 8 -32.19 18.98 -20.17
N GLN A 9 -33.28 19.76 -20.20
CA GLN A 9 -34.28 19.66 -21.27
C GLN A 9 -33.81 20.20 -22.63
N LYS A 10 -32.71 20.98 -22.66
CA LYS A 10 -32.16 21.53 -23.91
C LYS A 10 -31.33 20.52 -24.74
N PHE A 11 -31.06 19.33 -24.23
CA PHE A 11 -30.16 18.34 -24.86
C PHE A 11 -30.85 17.03 -25.29
N GLN A 12 -32.18 16.99 -25.46
CA GLN A 12 -32.84 15.82 -26.06
C GLN A 12 -32.86 15.92 -27.60
N PRO A 13 -32.46 14.88 -28.35
CA PRO A 13 -32.56 14.86 -29.80
C PRO A 13 -34.04 14.77 -30.22
N ARG A 14 -34.48 15.67 -31.11
CA ARG A 14 -35.81 15.58 -31.73
C ARG A 14 -35.78 14.50 -32.82
N GLU A 15 -36.51 13.41 -32.63
CA GLU A 15 -36.84 12.48 -33.72
C GLU A 15 -37.71 13.20 -34.77
N LYS A 16 -37.29 13.21 -36.04
CA LYS A 16 -38.11 13.64 -37.17
C LYS A 16 -38.51 12.43 -38.01
N GLY A 17 -39.81 12.18 -38.03
CA GLY A 17 -40.47 11.16 -38.87
C GLY A 17 -40.44 11.48 -40.36
N VAL A 18 -40.55 10.40 -41.13
CA VAL A 18 -40.49 10.32 -42.59
C VAL A 18 -41.81 10.78 -43.24
N THR A 19 -41.75 11.69 -44.22
CA THR A 19 -42.74 11.81 -45.31
C THR A 19 -42.09 12.26 -46.63
N LYS A 20 -42.46 11.56 -47.72
CA LYS A 20 -42.05 11.78 -49.12
C LYS A 20 -42.70 13.01 -49.76
N LYS A 21 -41.96 13.73 -50.62
CA LYS A 21 -42.34 14.01 -52.03
C LYS A 21 -41.24 14.71 -52.84
N SER A 22 -41.42 14.60 -54.15
CA SER A 22 -40.54 14.76 -55.31
C SER A 22 -40.13 16.19 -55.70
N GLU A 23 -38.93 16.24 -56.28
CA GLU A 23 -38.45 17.06 -57.41
C GLU A 23 -38.60 18.61 -57.45
N MET A 24 -37.40 19.21 -57.54
CA MET A 24 -36.95 20.26 -58.46
C MET A 24 -36.86 21.71 -57.93
N GLY A 25 -35.62 22.22 -57.88
CA GLY A 25 -35.31 23.63 -58.12
C GLY A 25 -34.58 24.41 -57.01
N LEU A 26 -33.26 24.51 -57.15
CA LEU A 26 -32.42 25.72 -56.98
C LEU A 26 -32.35 26.48 -55.63
N LEU A 27 -31.07 26.69 -55.26
CA LEU A 27 -30.43 27.79 -54.51
C LEU A 27 -30.15 27.66 -52.99
N ASP A 28 -28.86 27.89 -52.76
CA ASP A 28 -28.14 28.48 -51.63
C ASP A 28 -27.79 27.64 -50.41
N GLY A 29 -26.48 27.62 -50.16
CA GLY A 29 -25.83 26.81 -49.17
C GLY A 29 -25.91 27.39 -47.77
N LEU A 30 -26.04 26.47 -46.82
CA LEU A 30 -25.42 26.57 -45.52
C LEU A 30 -24.88 25.16 -45.22
N ASP A 31 -23.56 25.04 -45.23
CA ASP A 31 -22.84 23.83 -44.82
C ASP A 31 -22.98 23.70 -43.30
N ASP A 32 -24.02 22.98 -42.84
CA ASP A 32 -24.15 22.52 -41.46
C ASP A 32 -23.26 21.27 -41.31
N THR A 33 -21.94 21.48 -41.35
CA THR A 33 -20.99 20.51 -40.84
C THR A 33 -21.00 20.60 -39.32
N GLU A 34 -21.90 19.86 -38.67
CA GLU A 34 -21.70 19.47 -37.26
C GLU A 34 -20.42 18.62 -37.21
N GLU A 35 -19.27 19.28 -37.09
CA GLU A 35 -17.99 18.64 -36.81
C GLU A 35 -18.14 17.83 -35.53
N SER A 36 -18.22 16.51 -35.67
CA SER A 36 -18.24 15.60 -34.53
C SER A 36 -17.05 15.95 -33.62
N PRO A 37 -17.26 16.20 -32.31
CA PRO A 37 -16.21 16.68 -31.44
C PRO A 37 -15.03 15.72 -31.46
N SER A 38 -13.82 16.28 -31.53
CA SER A 38 -12.58 15.49 -31.54
C SER A 38 -12.56 14.47 -30.40
N ASP A 39 -11.92 13.32 -30.59
CA ASP A 39 -11.82 12.30 -29.54
C ASP A 39 -11.19 12.85 -28.25
N ALA A 40 -10.25 13.81 -28.38
CA ALA A 40 -9.69 14.54 -27.25
C ALA A 40 -10.76 15.37 -26.51
N THR A 41 -11.68 16.00 -27.23
CA THR A 41 -12.81 16.74 -26.64
C THR A 41 -13.77 15.78 -25.93
N ARG A 42 -14.10 14.63 -26.53
CA ARG A 42 -14.97 13.63 -25.89
C ARG A 42 -14.37 13.06 -24.61
N GLN A 43 -13.07 12.75 -24.61
CA GLN A 43 -12.35 12.30 -23.42
C GLN A 43 -12.34 13.38 -22.32
N ARG A 44 -12.12 14.65 -22.67
CA ARG A 44 -12.18 15.77 -21.71
C ARG A 44 -13.58 15.94 -21.11
N VAL A 45 -14.64 15.79 -21.91
CA VAL A 45 -16.03 15.85 -21.43
C VAL A 45 -16.32 14.69 -20.47
N ALA A 46 -15.90 13.47 -20.82
CA ALA A 46 -16.05 12.31 -19.94
C ALA A 46 -15.31 12.50 -18.61
N ALA A 47 -14.07 12.99 -18.67
CA ALA A 47 -13.27 13.32 -17.50
C ALA A 47 -13.89 14.42 -16.64
N ALA A 48 -14.38 15.50 -17.25
CA ALA A 48 -15.04 16.60 -16.54
C ALA A 48 -16.34 16.12 -15.87
N LYS A 49 -17.14 15.29 -16.56
CA LYS A 49 -18.35 14.68 -16.00
C LYS A 49 -18.01 13.83 -14.79
N GLN A 50 -17.02 12.94 -14.90
CA GLN A 50 -16.59 12.08 -13.80
C GLN A 50 -16.06 12.91 -12.61
N TYR A 51 -15.28 13.95 -12.88
CA TYR A 51 -14.78 14.86 -11.84
C TYR A 51 -15.94 15.56 -11.10
N ILE A 52 -16.91 16.12 -11.83
CA ILE A 52 -18.06 16.81 -11.25
C ILE A 52 -18.91 15.83 -10.42
N GLU A 53 -19.22 14.66 -10.96
CA GLU A 53 -19.99 13.64 -10.25
C GLU A 53 -19.30 13.20 -8.95
N ASN A 54 -18.00 12.92 -9.01
CA ASN A 54 -17.22 12.55 -7.83
C ASN A 54 -17.16 13.69 -6.80
N HIS A 55 -16.95 14.93 -7.27
CA HIS A 55 -16.92 16.11 -6.40
C HIS A 55 -18.24 16.27 -5.62
N TYR A 56 -19.39 16.21 -6.30
CA TYR A 56 -20.67 16.34 -5.62
C TYR A 56 -21.00 15.15 -4.73
N LYS A 57 -20.65 13.92 -5.12
CA LYS A 57 -20.80 12.73 -4.26
C LYS A 57 -19.99 12.87 -2.97
N GLU A 58 -18.73 13.31 -3.07
CA GLU A 58 -17.85 13.50 -1.92
C GLU A 58 -18.33 14.64 -1.02
N GLN A 59 -18.78 15.76 -1.61
CA GLN A 59 -19.39 16.86 -0.85
C GLN A 59 -20.66 16.41 -0.10
N MET A 60 -21.52 15.61 -0.74
CA MET A 60 -22.71 15.06 -0.09
C MET A 60 -22.35 14.09 1.05
N LYS A 61 -21.36 13.22 0.84
CA LYS A 61 -20.85 12.30 1.86
C LYS A 61 -20.27 13.06 3.05
N ASN A 62 -19.41 14.05 2.82
CA ASN A 62 -18.82 14.88 3.88
C ASN A 62 -19.89 15.64 4.68
N LEU A 63 -20.93 16.14 4.00
CA LEU A 63 -22.07 16.79 4.66
C LEU A 63 -22.85 15.80 5.53
N GLN A 64 -23.07 14.57 5.06
CA GLN A 64 -23.78 13.54 5.79
C GLN A 64 -23.00 13.09 7.02
N GLU A 65 -21.72 12.77 6.89
CA GLU A 65 -20.85 12.39 8.00
C GLU A 65 -20.76 13.50 9.06
N ARG A 66 -20.72 14.76 8.64
CA ARG A 66 -20.74 15.91 9.57
C ARG A 66 -22.03 15.97 10.37
N LYS A 67 -23.18 15.71 9.73
CA LYS A 67 -24.47 15.63 10.43
C LYS A 67 -24.50 14.46 11.40
N GLU A 68 -23.98 13.30 11.01
CA GLU A 68 -23.92 12.11 11.87
C GLU A 68 -23.00 12.31 13.07
N ARG A 69 -21.81 12.90 12.89
CA ARG A 69 -20.91 13.23 14.00
C ARG A 69 -21.56 14.19 15.00
N ARG A 70 -22.24 15.22 14.50
CA ARG A 70 -23.00 16.15 15.33
C ARG A 70 -24.14 15.44 16.08
N TYR A 71 -24.96 14.68 15.37
CA TYR A 71 -26.08 13.95 15.95
C TYR A 71 -25.63 12.95 17.03
N ASN A 72 -24.53 12.23 16.79
CA ASN A 72 -23.96 11.30 17.76
C ASN A 72 -23.44 12.02 19.02
N LEU A 73 -22.89 13.22 18.88
CA LEU A 73 -22.45 14.03 20.02
C LEU A 73 -23.65 14.57 20.80
N GLU A 74 -24.66 15.11 20.11
CA GLU A 74 -25.91 15.60 20.71
C GLU A 74 -26.61 14.48 21.50
N ARG A 75 -26.69 13.26 20.94
CA ARG A 75 -27.22 12.10 21.67
C ARG A 75 -26.43 11.78 22.94
N LYS A 76 -25.11 11.72 22.85
CA LYS A 76 -24.25 11.44 24.01
C LYS A 76 -24.33 12.52 25.08
N LEU A 77 -24.54 13.78 24.68
CA LEU A 77 -24.75 14.90 25.59
C LEU A 77 -26.13 14.87 26.24
N ALA A 78 -27.15 14.35 25.55
CA ALA A 78 -28.49 14.15 26.11
C ALA A 78 -28.54 12.94 27.07
N ASP A 79 -27.78 11.88 26.78
CA ASP A 79 -27.67 10.69 27.63
C ASP A 79 -26.78 10.94 28.87
N ALA A 80 -25.99 12.02 28.87
CA ALA A 80 -25.13 12.40 29.96
C ALA A 80 -25.75 13.59 30.73
N ASP A 81 -25.70 13.53 32.06
CA ASP A 81 -26.24 14.59 32.94
C ASP A 81 -25.30 15.81 32.98
N VAL A 82 -25.12 16.43 31.82
CA VAL A 82 -24.19 17.54 31.55
C VAL A 82 -25.00 18.84 31.55
N SER A 83 -24.49 19.88 32.22
CA SER A 83 -25.10 21.22 32.23
C SER A 83 -25.33 21.76 30.81
N GLU A 84 -26.43 22.49 30.60
CA GLU A 84 -26.74 23.13 29.31
C GLU A 84 -25.60 24.06 28.83
N GLU A 85 -24.87 24.70 29.75
CA GLU A 85 -23.72 25.55 29.43
C GLU A 85 -22.55 24.72 28.87
N ASP A 86 -22.28 23.56 29.47
CA ASP A 86 -21.23 22.66 29.02
C ASP A 86 -21.60 21.97 27.70
N GLN A 87 -22.87 21.60 27.52
CA GLN A 87 -23.37 21.09 26.24
C GLN A 87 -23.16 22.13 25.12
N HIS A 88 -23.47 23.40 25.38
CA HIS A 88 -23.27 24.49 24.42
C HIS A 88 -21.78 24.67 24.08
N ASN A 89 -20.91 24.68 25.09
CA ASN A 89 -19.47 24.81 24.90
C ASN A 89 -18.88 23.65 24.09
N ILE A 90 -19.31 22.42 24.35
CA ILE A 90 -18.87 21.22 23.63
C ILE A 90 -19.33 21.24 22.16
N LEU A 91 -20.57 21.64 21.89
CA LEU A 91 -21.08 21.78 20.51
C LEU A 91 -20.34 22.89 19.75
N LYS A 92 -20.07 24.02 20.40
CA LYS A 92 -19.29 25.11 19.81
C LYS A 92 -17.85 24.70 19.50
N TYR A 93 -17.23 23.90 20.38
CA TYR A 93 -15.92 23.31 20.14
C TYR A 93 -15.93 22.35 18.94
N LEU A 94 -16.97 21.51 18.81
CA LEU A 94 -17.15 20.65 17.64
C LEU A 94 -17.27 21.48 16.35
N GLU A 95 -18.06 22.55 16.35
CA GLU A 95 -18.20 23.44 15.19
C GLU A 95 -16.88 24.13 14.81
N GLN A 96 -16.10 24.57 15.80
CA GLN A 96 -14.76 25.10 15.57
C GLN A 96 -13.85 24.05 14.94
N LYS A 97 -13.84 22.81 15.45
CA LYS A 97 -13.04 21.72 14.91
C LYS A 97 -13.45 21.32 13.49
N GLU A 98 -14.75 21.27 13.19
CA GLU A 98 -15.25 21.05 11.83
C GLU A 98 -14.84 22.19 10.87
N THR A 99 -14.81 23.43 11.37
CA THR A 99 -14.36 24.59 10.58
C THR A 99 -12.85 24.56 10.31
N GLU A 100 -12.05 24.23 11.34
CA GLU A 100 -10.61 23.99 11.19
C GLU A 100 -10.34 22.85 10.22
N TYR A 101 -11.07 21.74 10.33
CA TYR A 101 -10.99 20.60 9.42
C TYR A 101 -11.25 21.02 7.97
N MET A 102 -12.34 21.75 7.70
CA MET A 102 -12.63 22.29 6.36
C MET A 102 -11.55 23.26 5.86
N ARG A 103 -10.95 24.05 6.76
CA ARG A 103 -9.85 24.96 6.39
C ARG A 103 -8.59 24.17 6.03
N LEU A 104 -8.26 23.13 6.79
CA LEU A 104 -7.16 22.21 6.50
C LEU A 104 -7.37 21.44 5.20
N GLN A 105 -8.62 21.11 4.84
CA GLN A 105 -8.96 20.50 3.55
C GLN A 105 -8.75 21.44 2.35
N ARG A 106 -8.77 22.77 2.54
CA ARG A 106 -8.51 23.74 1.47
C ARG A 106 -7.03 23.91 1.17
N HIS A 107 -6.13 23.50 2.07
CA HIS A 107 -4.69 23.54 1.82
C HIS A 107 -4.30 22.34 0.96
N ARG A 108 -4.01 22.60 -0.32
CA ARG A 108 -3.47 21.56 -1.20
C ARG A 108 -2.00 21.38 -0.83
N MET A 109 -1.70 20.29 -0.13
CA MET A 109 -0.34 19.87 0.15
C MET A 109 0.45 19.80 -1.17
N GLY A 110 1.62 20.41 -1.18
CA GLY A 110 2.54 20.42 -2.32
C GLY A 110 3.94 20.01 -1.90
N VAL A 111 4.82 19.83 -2.89
CA VAL A 111 6.23 19.50 -2.63
C VAL A 111 6.94 20.59 -1.83
N ASP A 112 6.51 21.85 -1.97
CA ASP A 112 7.09 23.00 -1.27
C ASP A 112 6.85 22.97 0.25
N ASP A 113 5.90 22.18 0.73
CA ASP A 113 5.62 21.98 2.16
C ASP A 113 6.66 21.06 2.84
N PHE A 114 7.51 20.40 2.03
CA PHE A 114 8.52 19.47 2.49
C PHE A 114 9.93 20.00 2.20
N GLU A 115 10.84 19.76 3.14
CA GLU A 115 12.27 19.87 2.96
C GLU A 115 12.80 18.50 2.52
N LEU A 116 13.33 18.41 1.30
CA LEU A 116 13.94 17.18 0.79
C LEU A 116 15.35 17.04 1.37
N LEU A 117 15.59 15.91 2.02
CA LEU A 117 16.87 15.56 2.61
C LEU A 117 17.54 14.48 1.74
N THR A 118 18.06 13.43 2.36
CA THR A 118 18.86 12.38 1.74
C THR A 118 18.05 11.47 0.82
N MET A 119 18.61 11.12 -0.34
CA MET A 119 18.10 10.04 -1.18
C MET A 119 18.40 8.67 -0.55
N ILE A 120 17.37 7.85 -0.38
CA ILE A 120 17.45 6.52 0.25
C ILE A 120 17.10 5.38 -0.72
N GLY A 121 16.57 5.69 -1.90
CA GLY A 121 16.27 4.67 -2.90
C GLY A 121 16.14 5.25 -4.30
N LYS A 122 16.50 4.44 -5.29
CA LYS A 122 16.37 4.77 -6.71
C LYS A 122 15.71 3.62 -7.46
N GLY A 123 14.55 3.90 -8.06
CA GLY A 123 13.78 2.92 -8.81
C GLY A 123 13.76 3.21 -10.32
N ALA A 124 13.12 2.34 -11.08
CA ALA A 124 13.00 2.46 -12.54
C ALA A 124 12.27 3.73 -13.01
N PHE A 125 11.36 4.27 -12.18
CA PHE A 125 10.47 5.39 -12.53
C PHE A 125 10.73 6.66 -11.72
N GLY A 126 11.66 6.63 -10.77
CA GLY A 126 11.76 7.67 -9.77
C GLY A 126 12.75 7.38 -8.65
N GLU A 127 12.64 8.15 -7.58
CA GLU A 127 13.52 8.13 -6.43
C GLU A 127 12.71 8.22 -5.13
N VAL A 128 13.31 7.75 -4.04
CA VAL A 128 12.78 7.85 -2.68
C VAL A 128 13.75 8.69 -1.86
N ARG A 129 13.25 9.73 -1.20
CA ARG A 129 14.05 10.59 -0.32
C ARG A 129 13.43 10.65 1.07
N VAL A 130 14.26 10.78 2.09
CA VAL A 130 13.81 11.27 3.39
C VAL A 130 13.44 12.73 3.23
N CYS A 131 12.32 13.13 3.82
CA CYS A 131 11.90 14.53 3.84
C CYS A 131 11.36 14.91 5.22
N ARG A 132 11.42 16.21 5.51
CA ARG A 132 10.85 16.80 6.72
C ARG A 132 9.71 17.74 6.34
N GLU A 133 8.54 17.55 6.93
CA GLU A 133 7.42 18.48 6.74
C GLU A 133 7.71 19.80 7.48
N LYS A 134 7.68 20.94 6.77
CA LYS A 134 8.08 22.25 7.33
C LYS A 134 7.13 22.74 8.43
N GLY A 135 5.86 22.37 8.37
CA GLY A 135 4.84 22.81 9.33
C GLY A 135 4.89 22.08 10.67
N THR A 136 5.15 20.76 10.64
CA THR A 136 5.10 19.90 11.84
C THR A 136 6.49 19.50 12.33
N GLY A 137 7.50 19.53 11.45
CA GLY A 137 8.83 19.00 11.73
C GLY A 137 8.95 17.48 11.60
N ASN A 138 7.86 16.78 11.27
CA ASN A 138 7.82 15.32 11.17
C ASN A 138 8.62 14.82 9.96
N VAL A 139 9.22 13.63 10.13
CA VAL A 139 10.05 12.97 9.12
C VAL A 139 9.23 11.91 8.37
N TYR A 140 9.39 11.88 7.05
CA TYR A 140 8.70 10.95 6.15
C TYR A 140 9.63 10.42 5.06
N ALA A 141 9.21 9.35 4.40
CA ALA A 141 9.79 8.91 3.13
C ALA A 141 8.92 9.41 1.98
N MET A 142 9.47 10.21 1.08
CA MET A 142 8.81 10.70 -0.13
C MET A 142 9.26 9.90 -1.35
N LYS A 143 8.34 9.16 -1.96
CA LYS A 143 8.55 8.49 -3.26
C LYS A 143 8.07 9.43 -4.38
N LYS A 144 9.00 9.84 -5.25
CA LYS A 144 8.79 10.77 -6.37
C LYS A 144 8.86 10.01 -7.69
N LEU A 145 7.77 9.99 -8.45
CA LEU A 145 7.60 9.19 -9.67
C LEU A 145 7.35 10.07 -10.90
N LYS A 146 8.09 9.88 -11.99
CA LYS A 146 8.02 10.74 -13.18
C LYS A 146 6.86 10.36 -14.12
N LYS A 147 5.88 11.27 -14.31
CA LYS A 147 4.67 11.04 -15.13
C LYS A 147 4.98 10.58 -16.56
N SER A 148 5.94 11.24 -17.21
CA SER A 148 6.32 10.93 -18.59
C SER A 148 6.85 9.49 -18.74
N GLU A 149 7.57 8.99 -17.74
CA GLU A 149 8.18 7.66 -17.79
C GLU A 149 7.13 6.56 -17.60
N MET A 150 6.17 6.78 -16.70
CA MET A 150 5.05 5.87 -16.47
C MET A 150 4.15 5.76 -17.70
N LEU A 151 3.85 6.89 -18.35
CA LEU A 151 3.05 6.91 -19.57
C LEU A 151 3.75 6.17 -20.71
N ARG A 152 5.05 6.43 -20.91
CA ARG A 152 5.86 5.79 -21.95
C ARG A 152 5.90 4.25 -21.81
N ARG A 153 5.90 3.75 -20.58
CA ARG A 153 5.99 2.30 -20.28
C ARG A 153 4.62 1.64 -20.03
N GLY A 154 3.52 2.38 -20.07
CA GLY A 154 2.17 1.85 -19.84
C GLY A 154 1.91 1.39 -18.39
N GLN A 155 2.53 2.03 -17.40
CA GLN A 155 2.55 1.58 -15.98
C GLN A 155 1.63 2.42 -15.08
N VAL A 156 0.65 3.13 -15.65
CA VAL A 156 -0.23 4.03 -14.88
C VAL A 156 -1.10 3.26 -13.88
N GLU A 157 -1.66 2.12 -14.29
CA GLU A 157 -2.53 1.30 -13.45
C GLU A 157 -1.80 0.71 -12.25
N HIS A 158 -0.52 0.39 -12.42
CA HIS A 158 0.36 -0.10 -11.37
C HIS A 158 0.54 0.93 -10.24
N VAL A 159 0.77 2.19 -10.58
CA VAL A 159 0.92 3.27 -9.58
C VAL A 159 -0.40 3.61 -8.88
N LYS A 160 -1.53 3.48 -9.58
CA LYS A 160 -2.86 3.60 -8.95
C LYS A 160 -3.12 2.46 -7.98
N ALA A 161 -2.75 1.22 -8.35
CA ALA A 161 -2.90 0.05 -7.50
C ALA A 161 -2.05 0.17 -6.22
N GLU A 162 -0.79 0.57 -6.33
CA GLU A 162 0.10 0.82 -5.18
C GLU A 162 -0.54 1.81 -4.20
N ARG A 163 -0.97 2.96 -4.70
CA ARG A 163 -1.62 3.98 -3.87
C ARG A 163 -2.93 3.48 -3.24
N ASN A 164 -3.76 2.76 -3.98
CA ASN A 164 -5.03 2.24 -3.46
C ASN A 164 -4.80 1.25 -2.32
N LEU A 165 -3.90 0.28 -2.50
CA LEU A 165 -3.57 -0.70 -1.48
C LEU A 165 -3.08 0.00 -0.21
N LEU A 166 -2.12 0.92 -0.35
CA LEU A 166 -1.56 1.68 0.76
C LEU A 166 -2.59 2.57 1.49
N ALA A 167 -3.64 3.01 0.78
CA ALA A 167 -4.71 3.82 1.36
C ALA A 167 -5.83 2.97 2.00
N GLU A 168 -6.04 1.73 1.52
CA GLU A 168 -7.11 0.82 1.96
C GLU A 168 -6.67 -0.11 3.09
N VAL A 169 -5.41 -0.54 3.09
CA VAL A 169 -4.88 -1.54 4.03
C VAL A 169 -4.12 -0.85 5.15
N ASP A 170 -4.76 -0.73 6.31
CA ASP A 170 -4.13 -0.29 7.55
C ASP A 170 -3.71 -1.51 8.37
N SER A 171 -2.44 -1.91 8.23
CA SER A 171 -1.85 -3.05 8.91
C SER A 171 -0.46 -2.66 9.41
N ASN A 172 -0.10 -3.09 10.63
CA ASN A 172 1.25 -2.87 11.17
C ASN A 172 2.34 -3.50 10.28
N CYS A 173 1.98 -4.51 9.49
CA CYS A 173 2.88 -5.27 8.61
C CYS A 173 3.15 -4.58 7.26
N ILE A 174 2.51 -3.44 6.98
CA ILE A 174 2.61 -2.72 5.71
C ILE A 174 3.08 -1.30 5.98
N VAL A 175 3.87 -0.75 5.06
CA VAL A 175 4.27 0.66 5.09
C VAL A 175 3.04 1.57 5.02
N LYS A 176 2.93 2.49 5.96
CA LYS A 176 1.84 3.44 6.06
C LYS A 176 1.95 4.59 5.04
N LEU A 177 0.84 4.89 4.36
CA LEU A 177 0.70 6.08 3.50
C LEU A 177 -0.05 7.21 4.23
N TYR A 178 0.60 8.36 4.35
CA TYR A 178 0.01 9.56 4.95
C TYR A 178 -0.76 10.38 3.91
N CYS A 179 -0.15 10.63 2.75
CA CYS A 179 -0.80 11.35 1.67
C CYS A 179 -0.14 11.08 0.32
N SER A 180 -0.85 11.41 -0.75
CA SER A 180 -0.31 11.44 -2.11
C SER A 180 -0.75 12.72 -2.80
N PHE A 181 0.12 13.28 -3.63
CA PHE A 181 -0.17 14.48 -4.42
C PHE A 181 0.59 14.45 -5.74
N GLN A 182 0.37 15.45 -6.59
CA GLN A 182 0.98 15.52 -7.91
C GLN A 182 1.24 16.97 -8.31
N ASP A 183 2.28 17.17 -9.13
CA ASP A 183 2.53 18.41 -9.84
C ASP A 183 2.46 18.17 -11.36
N ASP A 184 2.94 19.10 -12.18
CA ASP A 184 2.88 18.99 -13.65
C ASP A 184 3.70 17.80 -14.20
N ASP A 185 4.75 17.36 -13.50
CA ASP A 185 5.75 16.41 -14.01
C ASP A 185 5.83 15.09 -13.20
N TYR A 186 5.42 15.11 -11.93
CA TYR A 186 5.65 14.07 -10.95
C TYR A 186 4.40 13.71 -10.14
N LEU A 187 4.41 12.47 -9.65
CA LEU A 187 3.52 11.97 -8.62
C LEU A 187 4.33 11.75 -7.33
N TYR A 188 3.70 11.97 -6.18
CA TYR A 188 4.32 11.90 -4.88
C TYR A 188 3.51 11.02 -3.93
N LEU A 189 4.19 10.13 -3.22
CA LEU A 189 3.66 9.36 -2.09
C LEU A 189 4.46 9.74 -0.84
N ILE A 190 3.76 10.14 0.22
CA ILE A 190 4.35 10.43 1.54
C ILE A 190 4.05 9.26 2.47
N MET A 191 5.09 8.53 2.83
CA MET A 191 5.03 7.29 3.57
C MET A 191 5.77 7.42 4.90
N GLU A 192 5.51 6.50 5.84
CA GLU A 192 6.32 6.39 7.04
C GLU A 192 7.79 6.13 6.68
N TYR A 193 8.70 6.80 7.38
CA TYR A 193 10.12 6.55 7.23
C TYR A 193 10.54 5.39 8.13
N LEU A 194 11.18 4.38 7.54
CA LEU A 194 11.64 3.17 8.23
C LEU A 194 13.18 3.17 8.29
N PRO A 195 13.79 3.63 9.40
CA PRO A 195 15.23 3.84 9.48
C PRO A 195 16.06 2.55 9.55
N GLY A 196 15.43 1.38 9.70
CA GLY A 196 16.10 0.09 9.73
C GLY A 196 16.61 -0.39 8.37
N GLY A 197 16.25 0.30 7.28
CA GLY A 197 16.63 -0.08 5.92
C GLY A 197 15.81 -1.26 5.40
N ASP A 198 16.38 -2.02 4.48
CA ASP A 198 15.75 -3.21 3.88
C ASP A 198 16.48 -4.51 4.29
N VAL A 199 15.76 -5.63 4.20
CA VAL A 199 16.30 -6.97 4.52
C VAL A 199 17.46 -7.34 3.58
N MET A 200 17.49 -6.85 2.34
CA MET A 200 18.64 -7.05 1.45
C MET A 200 19.93 -6.48 2.08
N THR A 201 19.87 -5.26 2.62
CA THR A 201 20.99 -4.60 3.28
C THR A 201 21.40 -5.34 4.56
N LEU A 202 20.44 -5.91 5.30
CA LEU A 202 20.72 -6.80 6.43
C LEU A 202 21.50 -8.04 5.98
N LEU A 203 21.08 -8.70 4.90
CA LEU A 203 21.75 -9.88 4.35
C LEU A 203 23.15 -9.55 3.82
N MET A 204 23.34 -8.38 3.22
CA MET A 204 24.66 -7.90 2.79
C MET A 204 25.62 -7.65 3.95
N ARG A 205 25.11 -7.43 5.18
CA ARG A 205 25.94 -7.18 6.37
C ARG A 205 26.23 -8.43 7.18
N LYS A 206 25.25 -9.33 7.31
CA LYS A 206 25.36 -10.55 8.13
C LYS A 206 25.76 -11.78 7.32
N ASP A 207 25.75 -11.70 5.99
CA ASP A 207 25.93 -12.79 5.02
C ASP A 207 24.84 -13.86 5.08
N ILE A 208 24.66 -14.47 6.26
CA ILE A 208 23.72 -15.56 6.53
C ILE A 208 23.07 -15.30 7.89
N LEU A 209 21.76 -15.53 7.97
CA LEU A 209 21.01 -15.53 9.23
C LEU A 209 20.94 -16.94 9.79
N ASN A 210 21.00 -17.07 11.12
CA ASN A 210 20.72 -18.35 11.75
C ASN A 210 19.22 -18.70 11.66
N GLU A 211 18.86 -19.96 11.91
CA GLU A 211 17.46 -20.39 11.77
C GLU A 211 16.49 -19.68 12.71
N ASP A 212 16.92 -19.23 13.88
CA ASP A 212 16.04 -18.52 14.83
C ASP A 212 15.75 -17.09 14.33
N GLU A 213 16.77 -16.40 13.83
CA GLU A 213 16.64 -15.09 13.20
C GLU A 213 15.80 -15.17 11.92
N ALA A 214 16.08 -16.14 11.04
CA ALA A 214 15.31 -16.36 9.84
C ALA A 214 13.86 -16.73 10.16
N ARG A 215 13.62 -17.54 11.20
CA ARG A 215 12.26 -17.92 11.63
C ARG A 215 11.43 -16.71 12.04
N PHE A 216 12.04 -15.76 12.74
CA PHE A 216 11.39 -14.50 13.09
C PHE A 216 10.97 -13.71 11.84
N TYR A 217 11.90 -13.42 10.93
CA TYR A 217 11.62 -12.60 9.75
C TYR A 217 10.71 -13.28 8.72
N ILE A 218 10.86 -14.59 8.53
CA ILE A 218 9.94 -15.35 7.68
C ILE A 218 8.54 -15.38 8.33
N GLY A 219 8.44 -15.50 9.65
CA GLY A 219 7.15 -15.40 10.36
C GLY A 219 6.47 -14.04 10.13
N GLU A 220 7.19 -12.93 10.26
CA GLU A 220 6.64 -11.60 10.00
C GLU A 220 6.26 -11.39 8.53
N ALA A 221 7.07 -11.92 7.60
CA ALA A 221 6.77 -11.90 6.18
C ALA A 221 5.50 -12.71 5.84
N VAL A 222 5.26 -13.84 6.51
CA VAL A 222 4.00 -14.61 6.37
C VAL A 222 2.80 -13.74 6.76
N LEU A 223 2.86 -13.05 7.91
CA LEU A 223 1.78 -12.16 8.35
C LEU A 223 1.59 -10.97 7.41
N ALA A 224 2.68 -10.41 6.89
CA ALA A 224 2.61 -9.30 5.93
C ALA A 224 1.95 -9.72 4.61
N ILE A 225 2.37 -10.85 4.03
CA ILE A 225 1.82 -11.39 2.78
C ILE A 225 0.35 -11.80 2.98
N GLU A 226 0.03 -12.47 4.08
CA GLU A 226 -1.35 -12.81 4.42
C GLU A 226 -2.24 -11.56 4.49
N SER A 227 -1.75 -10.47 5.09
CA SER A 227 -2.53 -9.25 5.26
C SER A 227 -2.96 -8.62 3.94
N ILE A 228 -2.12 -8.67 2.89
CA ILE A 228 -2.49 -8.19 1.55
C ILE A 228 -3.37 -9.19 0.79
N HIS A 229 -3.15 -10.50 0.99
CA HIS A 229 -3.94 -11.56 0.37
C HIS A 229 -5.39 -11.53 0.87
N ILE A 230 -5.63 -11.31 2.17
CA ILE A 230 -6.98 -11.14 2.74
C ILE A 230 -7.74 -9.97 2.08
N HIS A 231 -7.02 -8.93 1.64
CA HIS A 231 -7.58 -7.79 0.92
C HIS A 231 -7.65 -8.01 -0.61
N ASN A 232 -7.49 -9.26 -1.07
CA ASN A 232 -7.53 -9.68 -2.48
C ASN A 232 -6.47 -9.01 -3.38
N TYR A 233 -5.30 -8.70 -2.83
CA TYR A 233 -4.15 -8.24 -3.59
C TYR A 233 -3.08 -9.33 -3.67
N ILE A 234 -2.43 -9.46 -4.83
CA ILE A 234 -1.20 -10.26 -5.01
C ILE A 234 -0.03 -9.29 -5.14
N HIS A 235 1.08 -9.53 -4.43
CA HIS A 235 2.25 -8.66 -4.47
C HIS A 235 3.04 -8.77 -5.78
N ARG A 236 3.37 -10.00 -6.19
CA ARG A 236 4.11 -10.39 -7.41
C ARG A 236 5.59 -9.97 -7.47
N ASP A 237 6.07 -9.20 -6.50
CA ASP A 237 7.47 -8.76 -6.41
C ASP A 237 8.02 -8.86 -4.99
N ILE A 238 7.71 -9.97 -4.30
CA ILE A 238 8.26 -10.22 -2.96
C ILE A 238 9.75 -10.53 -3.10
N LYS A 239 10.59 -9.69 -2.50
CA LYS A 239 12.06 -9.79 -2.51
C LYS A 239 12.63 -9.06 -1.29
N PRO A 240 13.88 -9.34 -0.87
CA PRO A 240 14.44 -8.74 0.34
C PRO A 240 14.51 -7.20 0.31
N ASP A 241 14.62 -6.58 -0.86
CA ASP A 241 14.65 -5.11 -1.02
C ASP A 241 13.29 -4.45 -0.68
N ASN A 242 12.19 -5.20 -0.82
CA ASN A 242 10.83 -4.71 -0.57
C ASN A 242 10.36 -5.00 0.87
N LEU A 243 11.16 -5.73 1.66
CA LEU A 243 10.94 -6.00 3.07
C LEU A 243 11.75 -4.99 3.89
N LEU A 244 11.09 -3.97 4.42
CA LEU A 244 11.73 -2.89 5.17
C LEU A 244 11.70 -3.18 6.68
N LEU A 245 12.63 -2.59 7.42
CA LEU A 245 12.74 -2.73 8.87
C LEU A 245 12.46 -1.39 9.55
N ASP A 246 11.61 -1.41 10.57
CA ASP A 246 11.41 -0.24 11.43
C ASP A 246 12.60 -0.03 12.39
N LYS A 247 12.52 1.02 13.22
CA LYS A 247 13.57 1.33 14.20
C LYS A 247 13.77 0.27 15.28
N PHE A 248 12.80 -0.60 15.48
CA PHE A 248 12.84 -1.69 16.45
C PHE A 248 13.25 -3.02 15.80
N GLY A 249 13.39 -3.06 14.47
CA GLY A 249 13.78 -4.24 13.72
C GLY A 249 12.63 -5.11 13.22
N HIS A 250 11.38 -4.64 13.32
CA HIS A 250 10.21 -5.34 12.80
C HIS A 250 10.02 -5.09 11.30
N LEU A 251 9.61 -6.13 10.59
CA LEU A 251 9.43 -6.12 9.15
C LEU A 251 8.13 -5.42 8.74
N LYS A 252 8.20 -4.60 7.69
CA LYS A 252 7.08 -3.99 6.99
C LYS A 252 7.22 -4.18 5.49
N LEU A 253 6.16 -4.61 4.84
CA LEU A 253 6.12 -4.78 3.39
C LEU A 253 5.94 -3.43 2.68
N SER A 254 6.72 -3.23 1.62
CA SER A 254 6.75 -2.01 0.82
C SER A 254 6.71 -2.33 -0.69
N ASP A 255 6.60 -1.27 -1.51
CA ASP A 255 6.64 -1.31 -2.98
C ASP A 255 5.59 -2.20 -3.65
N PHE A 256 4.33 -1.75 -3.58
CA PHE A 256 3.18 -2.41 -4.20
C PHE A 256 3.01 -2.05 -5.69
N GLY A 257 4.05 -1.52 -6.34
CA GLY A 257 4.01 -1.07 -7.74
C GLY A 257 3.68 -2.20 -8.73
N LEU A 258 3.89 -3.46 -8.36
CA LEU A 258 3.47 -4.61 -9.15
C LEU A 258 2.24 -5.30 -8.56
N CYS A 259 1.50 -4.71 -7.63
CA CYS A 259 0.29 -5.35 -7.11
C CYS A 259 -0.85 -5.41 -8.14
N LYS A 260 -1.67 -6.46 -8.04
CA LYS A 260 -2.94 -6.54 -8.78
C LYS A 260 -4.10 -6.97 -7.87
N PRO A 261 -5.25 -6.29 -7.92
CA PRO A 261 -6.47 -6.78 -7.30
C PRO A 261 -6.99 -8.00 -8.08
N LEU A 262 -7.47 -9.02 -7.36
CA LEU A 262 -7.98 -10.24 -7.97
C LEU A 262 -9.29 -10.07 -8.75
N HIS A 263 -10.00 -8.94 -8.57
CA HIS A 263 -11.34 -8.74 -9.13
C HIS A 263 -11.39 -8.41 -10.64
N CYS A 264 -10.28 -8.56 -11.36
CA CYS A 264 -10.29 -8.54 -12.83
C CYS A 264 -10.39 -9.97 -13.38
N SER A 265 -11.59 -10.55 -13.33
CA SER A 265 -11.96 -11.82 -14.00
C SER A 265 -11.97 -11.74 -15.53
N ASN A 266 -11.13 -10.88 -16.11
CA ASN A 266 -10.80 -10.87 -17.52
C ASN A 266 -9.28 -10.88 -17.61
N PHE A 267 -8.67 -12.05 -17.45
CA PHE A 267 -7.38 -12.29 -18.11
C PHE A 267 -7.66 -12.10 -19.60
N PRO A 268 -7.12 -11.06 -20.28
CA PRO A 268 -7.18 -11.05 -21.72
C PRO A 268 -6.39 -12.29 -22.15
N ASN A 269 -7.02 -13.20 -22.87
CA ASN A 269 -6.31 -14.13 -23.74
C ASN A 269 -5.40 -13.27 -24.63
N LEU A 270 -4.15 -13.10 -24.22
CA LEU A 270 -3.09 -12.63 -25.10
C LEU A 270 -2.92 -13.76 -26.11
N GLN A 271 -3.54 -13.56 -27.27
CA GLN A 271 -3.51 -14.47 -28.40
C GLN A 271 -2.10 -15.01 -28.61
N GLU A 272 -2.00 -16.34 -28.63
CA GLU A 272 -0.88 -17.10 -29.15
C GLU A 272 -0.64 -16.74 -30.62
N LYS A 273 0.07 -15.64 -30.90
CA LYS A 273 0.73 -15.44 -32.18
C LYS A 273 2.09 -14.78 -31.93
N ASP A 274 3.11 -15.51 -32.35
CA ASP A 274 4.51 -15.10 -32.61
C ASP A 274 5.59 -15.83 -31.80
N ILE A 275 5.53 -17.17 -31.71
CA ILE A 275 6.75 -18.02 -31.69
C ILE A 275 6.47 -19.34 -32.47
N THR A 276 6.01 -19.22 -33.71
CA THR A 276 5.96 -20.36 -34.65
C THR A 276 6.51 -19.94 -36.01
N ASN A 277 7.72 -19.39 -36.03
CA ASN A 277 8.54 -19.35 -37.25
C ASN A 277 9.90 -20.00 -36.94
N GLY A 278 9.87 -21.33 -36.88
CA GLY A 278 11.07 -22.14 -37.03
C GLY A 278 11.63 -21.94 -38.44
N ARG A 279 12.63 -21.06 -38.56
CA ARG A 279 13.57 -21.13 -39.68
C ARG A 279 14.65 -22.14 -39.31
N SER A 280 14.59 -23.28 -39.97
CA SER A 280 15.63 -24.30 -40.01
C SER A 280 16.96 -23.69 -40.43
N CYS A 281 17.89 -23.56 -39.48
CA CYS A 281 19.30 -23.40 -39.76
C CYS A 281 20.00 -24.68 -39.31
N SER A 282 20.10 -25.62 -40.25
CA SER A 282 21.02 -26.75 -40.20
C SER A 282 22.46 -26.22 -40.18
N GLY A 283 23.05 -26.16 -38.99
CA GLY A 283 24.47 -25.91 -38.77
C GLY A 283 24.99 -26.96 -37.80
N SER A 284 25.61 -28.00 -38.34
CA SER A 284 26.38 -28.98 -37.57
C SER A 284 27.44 -28.24 -36.76
N SER A 285 27.37 -28.33 -35.43
CA SER A 285 28.50 -28.03 -34.57
C SER A 285 28.56 -29.07 -33.47
N HIS A 286 29.72 -29.71 -33.41
CA HIS A 286 30.06 -30.81 -32.54
C HIS A 286 29.79 -30.49 -31.06
N PHE A 287 29.23 -31.47 -30.37
CA PHE A 287 29.12 -31.52 -28.92
C PHE A 287 30.55 -31.71 -28.36
N ASP A 288 31.24 -30.60 -28.08
CA ASP A 288 32.46 -30.65 -27.28
C ASP A 288 32.09 -30.73 -25.81
N GLU A 289 32.02 -31.97 -25.35
CA GLU A 289 31.98 -32.40 -23.96
C GLU A 289 33.34 -32.06 -23.29
N ARG A 290 33.59 -30.78 -23.00
CA ARG A 290 34.67 -30.32 -22.09
C ARG A 290 34.57 -28.83 -21.77
N SER A 291 33.84 -28.50 -20.71
CA SER A 291 34.20 -27.43 -19.77
C SER A 291 33.36 -27.56 -18.50
N SER A 292 33.70 -28.54 -17.67
CA SER A 292 33.32 -28.50 -16.26
C SER A 292 34.06 -27.34 -15.60
N LEU A 293 33.49 -26.14 -15.68
CA LEU A 293 33.82 -25.05 -14.76
C LEU A 293 33.73 -25.64 -13.34
N PRO A 294 34.74 -25.43 -12.47
CA PRO A 294 34.67 -25.92 -11.11
C PRO A 294 33.39 -25.41 -10.46
N LYS A 295 32.63 -26.31 -9.83
CA LYS A 295 31.46 -25.93 -9.04
C LYS A 295 31.95 -24.98 -7.96
N ARG A 296 31.52 -23.72 -8.02
CA ARG A 296 31.86 -22.69 -7.03
C ARG A 296 31.43 -23.15 -5.64
N THR A 297 32.26 -22.96 -4.64
CA THR A 297 31.91 -23.24 -3.24
C THR A 297 30.77 -22.33 -2.77
N GLN A 298 30.12 -22.66 -1.64
CA GLN A 298 29.06 -21.81 -1.08
C GLN A 298 29.55 -20.36 -0.86
N GLN A 299 30.74 -20.21 -0.29
CA GLN A 299 31.38 -18.92 -0.03
C GLN A 299 31.67 -18.14 -1.33
N GLU A 300 32.18 -18.81 -2.36
CA GLU A 300 32.42 -18.18 -3.66
C GLU A 300 31.13 -17.72 -4.36
N GLN A 301 30.03 -18.47 -4.20
CA GLN A 301 28.72 -18.09 -4.74
C GLN A 301 28.15 -16.87 -4.01
N LEU A 302 28.24 -16.84 -2.69
CA LEU A 302 27.85 -15.70 -1.86
C LEU A 302 28.62 -14.43 -2.27
N GLU A 303 29.96 -14.47 -2.27
CA GLU A 303 30.77 -13.29 -2.63
C GLU A 303 30.49 -12.80 -4.05
N HIS A 304 30.27 -13.73 -4.98
CA HIS A 304 29.92 -13.40 -6.35
C HIS A 304 28.54 -12.77 -6.45
N TRP A 305 27.55 -13.33 -5.77
CA TRP A 305 26.21 -12.77 -5.70
C TRP A 305 26.21 -11.36 -5.10
N GLN A 306 26.88 -11.13 -3.97
CA GLN A 306 26.97 -9.82 -3.33
C GLN A 306 27.61 -8.75 -4.24
N ARG A 307 28.61 -9.13 -5.03
CA ARG A 307 29.25 -8.22 -6.00
C ARG A 307 28.29 -7.84 -7.12
N ASN A 308 27.61 -8.82 -7.70
CA ASN A 308 26.73 -8.62 -8.86
C ASN A 308 25.39 -7.98 -8.45
N ARG A 309 24.90 -8.25 -7.24
CA ARG A 309 23.61 -7.76 -6.75
C ARG A 309 23.58 -6.24 -6.64
N ARG A 310 24.64 -5.61 -6.14
CA ARG A 310 24.77 -4.14 -6.11
C ARG A 310 24.60 -3.53 -7.49
N THR A 311 25.19 -4.13 -8.53
CA THR A 311 25.01 -3.66 -9.92
C THR A 311 23.59 -3.92 -10.44
N LEU A 312 22.99 -5.06 -10.09
CA LEU A 312 21.66 -5.46 -10.57
C LEU A 312 20.50 -4.72 -9.90
N ALA A 313 20.65 -4.27 -8.65
CA ALA A 313 19.66 -3.46 -7.95
C ALA A 313 19.34 -2.16 -8.72
N TYR A 314 20.31 -1.62 -9.49
CA TYR A 314 20.14 -0.42 -10.30
C TYR A 314 19.71 -0.68 -11.75
N SER A 315 19.61 -1.93 -12.17
CA SER A 315 19.21 -2.29 -13.53
C SER A 315 17.69 -2.23 -13.67
N THR A 316 17.20 -1.62 -14.75
CA THR A 316 15.77 -1.57 -15.09
C THR A 316 15.11 -2.93 -15.31
N VAL A 317 15.89 -4.01 -15.47
CA VAL A 317 15.39 -5.36 -15.73
C VAL A 317 15.29 -6.19 -14.43
N GLY A 318 15.87 -5.71 -13.33
CA GLY A 318 15.93 -6.44 -12.05
C GLY A 318 16.62 -7.80 -12.17
N THR A 319 16.51 -8.63 -11.14
CA THR A 319 16.94 -10.04 -11.18
C THR A 319 15.76 -10.95 -10.90
N PRO A 320 15.50 -11.98 -11.74
CA PRO A 320 14.31 -12.82 -11.64
C PRO A 320 14.38 -13.86 -10.51
N ASP A 321 15.33 -13.76 -9.58
CA ASP A 321 15.68 -14.82 -8.63
C ASP A 321 14.52 -15.30 -7.75
N TYR A 322 13.58 -14.40 -7.44
CA TYR A 322 12.43 -14.67 -6.57
C TYR A 322 11.14 -14.99 -7.36
N ILE A 323 11.17 -14.90 -8.69
CA ILE A 323 9.96 -15.04 -9.52
C ILE A 323 9.55 -16.52 -9.59
N ALA A 324 8.26 -16.78 -9.35
CA ALA A 324 7.68 -18.11 -9.47
C ALA A 324 7.64 -18.63 -10.93
N PRO A 325 7.81 -19.94 -11.16
CA PRO A 325 7.87 -20.51 -12.51
C PRO A 325 6.56 -20.28 -13.30
N GLU A 326 5.40 -20.33 -12.67
CA GLU A 326 4.10 -20.07 -13.30
C GLU A 326 3.95 -18.62 -13.80
N VAL A 327 4.60 -17.66 -13.13
CA VAL A 327 4.64 -16.26 -13.55
C VAL A 327 5.49 -16.11 -14.82
N LEU A 328 6.63 -16.79 -14.89
CA LEU A 328 7.48 -16.82 -16.10
C LEU A 328 6.80 -17.51 -17.28
N LEU A 329 6.09 -18.61 -17.02
CA LEU A 329 5.41 -19.41 -18.04
C LEU A 329 4.07 -18.83 -18.50
N LYS A 330 3.58 -17.75 -17.86
CA LYS A 330 2.31 -17.07 -18.18
C LYS A 330 1.09 -18.01 -18.19
N LYS A 331 1.11 -19.08 -17.40
CA LYS A 331 0.04 -20.11 -17.36
C LYS A 331 -1.21 -19.70 -16.55
N GLY A 332 -1.34 -18.41 -16.22
CA GLY A 332 -2.19 -17.95 -15.12
C GLY A 332 -1.50 -18.22 -13.78
N TYR A 333 -1.70 -17.30 -12.83
CA TYR A 333 -1.16 -17.41 -11.47
C TYR A 333 -2.09 -16.66 -10.51
N GLY A 334 -2.09 -17.09 -9.25
CA GLY A 334 -2.80 -16.46 -8.14
C GLY A 334 -1.86 -15.98 -7.04
N MET A 335 -2.39 -15.93 -5.82
CA MET A 335 -1.69 -15.49 -4.61
C MET A 335 -0.50 -16.39 -4.25
N GLU A 336 -0.53 -17.65 -4.68
CA GLU A 336 0.47 -18.66 -4.38
C GLU A 336 1.88 -18.31 -4.88
N CYS A 337 2.01 -17.41 -5.86
CA CYS A 337 3.32 -17.00 -6.39
C CYS A 337 4.14 -16.19 -5.37
N ASP A 338 3.49 -15.51 -4.43
CA ASP A 338 4.17 -14.80 -3.36
C ASP A 338 4.81 -15.78 -2.36
N TRP A 339 4.19 -16.95 -2.13
CA TRP A 339 4.75 -18.00 -1.27
C TRP A 339 5.99 -18.69 -1.85
N TRP A 340 6.07 -18.79 -3.18
CA TRP A 340 7.31 -19.21 -3.84
C TRP A 340 8.45 -18.24 -3.56
N SER A 341 8.15 -16.94 -3.73
CA SER A 341 9.11 -15.86 -3.48
C SER A 341 9.61 -15.90 -2.03
N LEU A 342 8.72 -16.12 -1.07
CA LEU A 342 9.07 -16.31 0.34
C LEU A 342 10.01 -17.52 0.56
N GLY A 343 9.78 -18.63 -0.13
CA GLY A 343 10.66 -19.80 -0.08
C GLY A 343 12.07 -19.51 -0.63
N ALA A 344 12.16 -18.69 -1.68
CA ALA A 344 13.44 -18.25 -2.24
C ALA A 344 14.20 -17.31 -1.28
N ILE A 345 13.49 -16.40 -0.62
CA ILE A 345 14.05 -15.52 0.42
C ILE A 345 14.52 -16.34 1.63
N MET A 346 13.73 -17.31 2.09
CA MET A 346 14.13 -18.20 3.20
C MET A 346 15.42 -18.97 2.87
N PHE A 347 15.54 -19.47 1.64
CA PHE A 347 16.76 -20.13 1.18
C PHE A 347 17.95 -19.16 1.21
N GLU A 348 17.79 -17.94 0.69
CA GLU A 348 18.83 -16.92 0.68
C GLU A 348 19.25 -16.51 2.10
N MET A 349 18.31 -16.30 3.02
CA MET A 349 18.60 -15.99 4.43
C MET A 349 19.49 -17.05 5.08
N LEU A 350 19.25 -18.33 4.78
CA LEU A 350 19.93 -19.46 5.42
C LEU A 350 21.21 -19.93 4.72
N ILE A 351 21.36 -19.63 3.42
CA ILE A 351 22.47 -20.13 2.59
C ILE A 351 23.38 -18.99 2.09
N GLY A 352 22.86 -17.77 2.02
CA GLY A 352 23.57 -16.55 1.62
C GLY A 352 23.36 -16.14 0.15
N TYR A 353 22.70 -16.97 -0.66
CA TYR A 353 22.38 -16.61 -2.04
C TYR A 353 21.07 -17.25 -2.51
N PRO A 354 20.38 -16.68 -3.51
CA PRO A 354 19.11 -17.23 -4.01
C PRO A 354 19.28 -18.62 -4.66
N PRO A 355 18.29 -19.52 -4.55
CA PRO A 355 18.41 -20.93 -4.95
C PRO A 355 18.72 -21.15 -6.44
N PHE A 356 18.31 -20.21 -7.29
CA PHE A 356 18.43 -20.32 -8.74
C PHE A 356 19.40 -19.30 -9.35
N TYR A 357 20.21 -18.65 -8.52
CA TYR A 357 21.11 -17.59 -8.96
C TYR A 357 22.05 -18.03 -10.09
N SER A 358 22.28 -17.12 -11.04
CA SER A 358 23.22 -17.30 -12.15
C SER A 358 23.71 -15.94 -12.66
N ASP A 359 24.85 -15.95 -13.35
CA ASP A 359 25.48 -14.74 -13.91
C ASP A 359 24.58 -14.04 -14.96
N GLU A 360 23.75 -14.80 -15.68
CA GLU A 360 22.83 -14.29 -16.71
C GLU A 360 21.37 -14.43 -16.26
N PRO A 361 20.53 -13.36 -16.32
CA PRO A 361 19.12 -13.43 -15.94
C PRO A 361 18.33 -14.53 -16.64
N MET A 362 18.61 -14.78 -17.93
CA MET A 362 17.95 -15.84 -18.68
C MET A 362 18.38 -17.23 -18.23
N ALA A 363 19.62 -17.39 -17.74
CA ALA A 363 20.05 -18.63 -17.11
C ALA A 363 19.32 -18.85 -15.78
N THR A 364 19.13 -17.81 -14.97
CA THR A 364 18.30 -17.85 -13.76
C THR A 364 16.86 -18.28 -14.10
N CYS A 365 16.22 -17.68 -15.11
CA CYS A 365 14.89 -18.10 -15.57
C CYS A 365 14.85 -19.58 -15.99
N ARG A 366 15.87 -20.07 -16.71
CA ARG A 366 15.96 -21.49 -17.09
C ARG A 366 16.09 -22.41 -15.87
N LYS A 367 16.85 -22.01 -14.85
CA LYS A 367 16.97 -22.75 -13.58
C LYS A 367 15.65 -22.77 -12.81
N ILE A 368 14.93 -21.65 -12.76
CA ILE A 368 13.61 -21.53 -12.12
C ILE A 368 12.59 -22.46 -12.80
N VAL A 369 12.49 -22.43 -14.13
CA VAL A 369 11.56 -23.31 -14.86
C VAL A 369 11.91 -24.79 -14.64
N ASN A 370 13.20 -25.11 -14.49
CA ASN A 370 13.69 -26.46 -14.22
C ASN A 370 14.06 -26.66 -12.74
N TRP A 371 13.33 -26.03 -11.81
CA TRP A 371 13.67 -26.00 -10.38
C TRP A 371 13.88 -27.39 -9.77
N ARG A 372 13.13 -28.41 -10.22
CA ARG A 372 13.22 -29.79 -9.72
C ARG A 372 14.63 -30.39 -9.80
N THR A 373 15.42 -29.98 -10.79
CA THR A 373 16.80 -30.46 -10.98
C THR A 373 17.86 -29.50 -10.46
N HIS A 374 17.47 -28.26 -10.16
CA HIS A 374 18.37 -27.17 -9.80
C HIS A 374 18.29 -26.72 -8.34
N LEU A 375 17.19 -27.00 -7.64
CA LEU A 375 17.07 -26.78 -6.20
C LEU A 375 17.98 -27.76 -5.48
N LYS A 376 19.08 -27.26 -4.93
CA LYS A 376 20.08 -28.06 -4.22
C LYS A 376 20.51 -27.34 -2.96
N PHE A 377 20.53 -28.07 -1.85
CA PHE A 377 21.01 -27.58 -0.56
C PHE A 377 22.50 -27.92 -0.44
N PRO A 378 23.39 -26.94 -0.23
CA PRO A 378 24.80 -27.20 0.07
C PRO A 378 24.93 -28.01 1.37
N ASP A 379 25.83 -28.99 1.39
CA ASP A 379 26.08 -29.82 2.58
C ASP A 379 26.71 -28.98 3.71
N GLU A 380 27.44 -27.92 3.34
CA GLU A 380 28.13 -27.01 4.25
C GLU A 380 27.18 -26.16 5.10
N ALA A 381 25.95 -25.91 4.62
CA ALA A 381 24.98 -25.03 5.26
C ALA A 381 24.36 -25.61 6.55
N LYS A 382 24.50 -26.92 6.81
CA LYS A 382 24.03 -27.62 8.03
C LYS A 382 22.59 -27.28 8.47
N LEU A 383 21.68 -27.08 7.52
CA LEU A 383 20.28 -26.75 7.80
C LEU A 383 19.52 -27.93 8.45
N SER A 384 18.58 -27.61 9.33
CA SER A 384 17.65 -28.55 9.94
C SER A 384 16.78 -29.26 8.88
N ALA A 385 16.26 -30.43 9.24
CA ALA A 385 15.36 -31.17 8.35
C ALA A 385 14.07 -30.37 8.10
N GLU A 386 13.58 -29.68 9.13
CA GLU A 386 12.40 -28.84 9.11
C GLU A 386 12.59 -27.61 8.21
N ALA A 387 13.76 -26.98 8.20
CA ALA A 387 14.05 -25.86 7.30
C ALA A 387 14.06 -26.31 5.83
N LYS A 388 14.74 -27.42 5.53
CA LYS A 388 14.79 -28.00 4.18
C LYS A 388 13.40 -28.42 3.70
N ASP A 389 12.58 -28.99 4.60
CA ASP A 389 11.21 -29.40 4.31
C ASP A 389 10.32 -28.19 3.98
N LEU A 390 10.38 -27.12 4.80
CA LEU A 390 9.60 -25.89 4.54
C LEU A 390 9.97 -25.27 3.19
N ILE A 391 11.27 -25.07 2.93
CA ILE A 391 11.75 -24.52 1.65
C ILE A 391 11.27 -25.39 0.48
N SER A 392 11.37 -26.71 0.59
CA SER A 392 10.96 -27.62 -0.48
C SER A 392 9.45 -27.61 -0.73
N LYS A 393 8.65 -27.34 0.30
CA LYS A 393 7.19 -27.22 0.21
C LYS A 393 6.71 -25.84 -0.27
N LEU A 394 7.54 -24.80 -0.18
CA LEU A 394 7.29 -23.49 -0.79
C LEU A 394 7.79 -23.44 -2.25
N LEU A 395 8.97 -24.02 -2.52
CA LEU A 395 9.60 -24.10 -3.84
C LEU A 395 9.17 -25.36 -4.59
N CYS A 396 7.86 -25.52 -4.80
CA CYS A 396 7.29 -26.62 -5.56
C CYS A 396 6.16 -26.17 -6.52
N ASN A 397 5.49 -27.11 -7.18
CA ASN A 397 4.36 -26.77 -8.06
C ASN A 397 3.19 -26.23 -7.24
N VAL A 398 2.43 -25.33 -7.86
CA VAL A 398 1.29 -24.62 -7.27
C VAL A 398 0.32 -25.55 -6.52
N GLU A 399 0.01 -26.72 -7.07
CA GLU A 399 -1.01 -27.62 -6.52
C GLU A 399 -0.60 -28.27 -5.19
N GLN A 400 0.70 -28.29 -4.89
CA GLN A 400 1.27 -28.90 -3.68
C GLN A 400 1.95 -27.87 -2.78
N ARG A 401 1.97 -26.59 -3.20
CA ARG A 401 2.64 -25.52 -2.48
C ARG A 401 1.89 -25.19 -1.20
N LEU A 402 2.62 -25.07 -0.10
CA LEU A 402 2.04 -24.54 1.13
C LEU A 402 1.58 -23.09 0.92
N GLY A 403 0.41 -22.77 1.46
CA GLY A 403 -0.18 -21.44 1.32
C GLY A 403 -1.21 -21.34 0.21
N THR A 404 -1.32 -22.36 -0.66
CA THR A 404 -2.34 -22.41 -1.72
C THR A 404 -3.76 -22.44 -1.14
N LYS A 405 -3.97 -23.04 0.04
CA LYS A 405 -5.27 -23.01 0.74
C LYS A 405 -5.36 -21.93 1.83
N GLY A 406 -4.36 -21.05 1.93
CA GLY A 406 -4.27 -20.01 2.95
C GLY A 406 -2.99 -20.12 3.78
N ALA A 407 -2.61 -19.01 4.40
CA ALA A 407 -1.36 -18.88 5.15
C ALA A 407 -1.29 -19.82 6.38
N ASP A 408 -2.43 -20.29 6.91
CA ASP A 408 -2.48 -21.21 8.04
C ASP A 408 -1.74 -22.54 7.78
N GLU A 409 -1.69 -23.01 6.53
CA GLU A 409 -0.89 -24.19 6.16
C GLU A 409 0.61 -23.96 6.40
N ILE A 410 1.08 -22.73 6.15
CA ILE A 410 2.47 -22.32 6.39
C ILE A 410 2.70 -22.16 7.89
N LYS A 411 1.80 -21.47 8.60
CA LYS A 411 1.90 -21.22 10.04
C LYS A 411 1.94 -22.50 10.89
N ALA A 412 1.25 -23.55 10.43
CA ALA A 412 1.21 -24.85 11.09
C ALA A 412 2.47 -25.70 10.85
N HIS A 413 3.41 -25.25 10.01
CA HIS A 413 4.61 -26.02 9.70
C HIS A 413 5.51 -26.20 10.94
N PRO A 414 6.07 -27.40 11.20
CA PRO A 414 6.90 -27.65 12.39
C PRO A 414 8.12 -26.73 12.54
N TRP A 415 8.62 -26.17 11.44
CA TRP A 415 9.73 -25.21 11.47
C TRP A 415 9.38 -23.92 12.24
N PHE A 416 8.10 -23.55 12.34
CA PHE A 416 7.65 -22.40 13.14
C PHE A 416 7.30 -22.75 14.59
N LYS A 417 7.66 -23.95 15.07
CA LYS A 417 7.39 -24.36 16.45
C LYS A 417 7.97 -23.34 17.42
N GLY A 418 7.10 -22.81 18.29
CA GLY A 418 7.46 -21.80 19.29
C GLY A 418 7.21 -20.35 18.87
N ILE A 419 6.78 -20.08 17.63
CA ILE A 419 6.29 -18.75 17.26
C ILE A 419 4.92 -18.48 17.91
N GLU A 420 4.81 -17.31 18.55
CA GLU A 420 3.52 -16.71 18.96
C GLU A 420 3.02 -15.74 17.89
N TRP A 421 2.23 -16.23 16.93
CA TRP A 421 1.80 -15.43 15.76
C TRP A 421 1.09 -14.12 16.12
N ASP A 422 0.20 -14.12 17.12
CA ASP A 422 -0.56 -12.93 17.54
C ASP A 422 0.30 -11.87 18.23
N ASN A 423 1.45 -12.28 18.79
CA ASN A 423 2.35 -11.43 19.55
C ASN A 423 3.65 -11.13 18.81
N LEU A 424 3.86 -11.65 17.60
CA LEU A 424 5.15 -11.58 16.90
C LEU A 424 5.67 -10.14 16.75
N TYR A 425 4.80 -9.20 16.37
CA TYR A 425 5.10 -7.76 16.27
C TYR A 425 5.22 -7.03 17.62
N ARG A 426 5.06 -7.74 18.75
CA ARG A 426 5.25 -7.22 20.11
C ARG A 426 6.45 -7.84 20.80
N MET A 427 7.00 -8.90 20.23
CA MET A 427 8.23 -9.53 20.70
C MET A 427 9.42 -8.65 20.34
N GLU A 428 10.54 -8.83 21.02
CA GLU A 428 11.80 -8.19 20.61
C GLU A 428 12.26 -8.78 19.27
N ALA A 429 12.62 -7.92 18.33
CA ALA A 429 13.05 -8.36 17.00
C ALA A 429 14.39 -9.10 17.06
N ALA A 430 14.57 -10.05 16.14
CA ALA A 430 15.79 -10.84 16.04
C ALA A 430 17.05 -10.00 15.75
N PHE A 431 16.90 -8.87 15.06
CA PHE A 431 17.95 -7.88 14.87
C PHE A 431 17.38 -6.48 15.03
N ILE A 432 17.98 -5.70 15.92
CA ILE A 432 17.64 -4.30 16.15
C ILE A 432 18.64 -3.44 15.37
N PRO A 433 18.21 -2.64 14.39
CA PRO A 433 19.10 -1.77 13.63
C PRO A 433 19.69 -0.67 14.51
N GLU A 434 20.95 -0.34 14.29
CA GLU A 434 21.55 0.84 14.90
C GLU A 434 20.94 2.08 14.23
N VAL A 435 20.32 2.95 15.03
CA VAL A 435 19.69 4.20 14.57
C VAL A 435 20.04 5.29 15.58
N LYS A 436 20.79 6.31 15.16
CA LYS A 436 21.31 7.37 16.02
C LYS A 436 20.33 8.50 16.26
N ASP A 437 19.58 8.86 15.21
CA ASP A 437 18.59 9.94 15.23
C ASP A 437 17.47 9.69 14.21
N GLU A 438 16.45 10.57 14.20
CA GLU A 438 15.26 10.43 13.36
C GLU A 438 15.51 10.59 11.85
N LEU A 439 16.66 11.14 11.45
CA LEU A 439 17.08 11.32 10.06
C LEU A 439 18.20 10.34 9.66
N ASP A 440 18.55 9.40 10.53
CA ASP A 440 19.71 8.52 10.32
C ASP A 440 19.48 7.56 9.14
N THR A 441 20.23 7.78 8.07
CA THR A 441 20.20 6.95 6.86
C THR A 441 21.33 5.92 6.80
N GLN A 442 22.00 5.58 7.91
CA GLN A 442 23.15 4.65 7.87
C GLN A 442 22.79 3.22 7.43
N ASN A 443 21.53 2.84 7.55
CA ASN A 443 21.00 1.55 7.11
C ASN A 443 20.58 1.52 5.63
N PHE A 444 20.83 2.61 4.90
CA PHE A 444 20.58 2.72 3.46
C PHE A 444 21.89 2.81 2.68
N GLU A 445 21.83 2.39 1.43
CA GLU A 445 22.92 2.62 0.50
C GLU A 445 23.07 4.11 0.20
N LYS A 446 24.32 4.59 0.09
CA LYS A 446 24.59 5.99 -0.22
C LYS A 446 24.54 6.20 -1.73
N PHE A 447 23.68 7.11 -2.16
CA PHE A 447 23.57 7.50 -3.56
C PHE A 447 24.45 8.71 -3.84
N GLU A 448 25.26 8.67 -4.90
CA GLU A 448 25.97 9.86 -5.37
C GLU A 448 24.96 10.87 -5.93
N GLU A 449 24.85 12.02 -5.26
CA GLU A 449 24.05 13.13 -5.76
C GLU A 449 24.80 13.77 -6.92
N SER A 450 24.41 13.45 -8.17
CA SER A 450 24.79 14.28 -9.30
C SER A 450 24.26 15.69 -9.03
N GLY A 451 25.17 16.66 -8.90
CA GLY A 451 24.97 18.02 -8.38
C GLY A 451 23.99 18.93 -9.12
N ASP A 452 23.08 18.39 -9.92
CA ASP A 452 21.95 19.14 -10.45
C ASP A 452 20.85 19.18 -9.38
N GLN A 453 21.07 20.00 -8.35
CA GLN A 453 19.95 20.72 -7.76
C GLN A 453 19.34 21.57 -8.88
N VAL A 454 18.43 20.98 -9.66
CA VAL A 454 17.55 21.74 -10.54
C VAL A 454 16.73 22.59 -9.60
N GLN A 455 17.18 23.82 -9.38
CA GLN A 455 16.36 24.87 -8.85
C GLN A 455 15.08 24.86 -9.68
N SER A 456 13.96 24.57 -9.02
CA SER A 456 12.63 24.78 -9.55
C SER A 456 12.48 26.28 -9.79
N SER A 457 12.98 26.76 -10.93
CA SER A 457 12.64 28.07 -11.43
C SER A 457 11.31 27.94 -12.16
N SER A 458 10.20 28.20 -11.46
CA SER A 458 9.17 29.12 -11.95
C SER A 458 7.94 29.17 -11.03
N LYS A 459 7.89 30.25 -10.25
CA LYS A 459 6.70 31.00 -9.81
C LYS A 459 5.35 30.39 -10.22
N SER A 460 4.72 29.64 -9.31
CA SER A 460 3.30 29.30 -9.40
C SER A 460 2.45 30.48 -8.89
N GLY A 461 2.17 31.42 -9.80
CA GLY A 461 1.11 32.40 -9.58
C GLY A 461 -0.29 31.75 -9.56
N PRO A 462 -1.30 32.40 -8.98
CA PRO A 462 -2.60 31.78 -8.73
C PRO A 462 -3.41 31.69 -10.02
N TRP A 463 -3.95 30.51 -10.30
CA TRP A 463 -5.12 30.26 -11.16
C TRP A 463 -5.01 30.61 -12.65
N ARG A 464 -4.56 29.62 -13.44
CA ARG A 464 -5.21 29.10 -14.67
C ARG A 464 -4.19 28.26 -15.45
N LYS A 465 -4.22 26.94 -15.31
CA LYS A 465 -3.67 26.04 -16.33
C LYS A 465 -4.65 24.88 -16.53
N MET A 466 -5.12 24.77 -17.76
CA MET A 466 -6.00 23.70 -18.23
C MET A 466 -5.37 22.34 -17.94
N LEU A 467 -6.19 21.36 -17.55
CA LEU A 467 -5.80 19.95 -17.46
C LEU A 467 -5.08 19.55 -18.76
N SER A 468 -3.79 19.25 -18.67
CA SER A 468 -3.08 18.73 -19.83
C SER A 468 -3.60 17.32 -20.13
N SER A 469 -3.44 16.85 -21.37
CA SER A 469 -3.81 15.46 -21.71
C SER A 469 -3.10 14.42 -20.84
N LYS A 470 -1.95 14.78 -20.22
CA LYS A 470 -1.19 13.91 -19.32
C LYS A 470 -1.88 13.76 -17.95
N ASP A 471 -2.60 14.78 -17.49
CA ASP A 471 -3.24 14.80 -16.16
C ASP A 471 -4.55 14.01 -16.11
N LEU A 472 -5.18 13.79 -17.26
CA LEU A 472 -6.39 12.97 -17.37
C LEU A 472 -6.16 11.54 -16.84
N ASN A 473 -4.96 10.98 -17.08
CA ASN A 473 -4.60 9.63 -16.65
C ASN A 473 -4.34 9.50 -15.14
N PHE A 474 -4.07 10.62 -14.47
CA PHE A 474 -3.76 10.70 -13.04
C PHE A 474 -4.82 11.48 -12.25
N MET A 475 -6.01 11.67 -12.82
CA MET A 475 -7.14 12.25 -12.09
C MET A 475 -7.49 11.39 -10.88
N GLY A 476 -7.78 12.08 -9.77
CA GLY A 476 -8.06 11.43 -8.50
C GLY A 476 -6.84 10.86 -7.80
N TYR A 477 -5.59 11.08 -8.29
CA TYR A 477 -4.37 10.57 -7.65
C TYR A 477 -4.19 11.09 -6.21
N THR A 478 -4.56 12.35 -5.97
CA THR A 478 -4.40 13.03 -4.68
C THR A 478 -5.22 12.37 -3.58
N TYR A 479 -4.56 11.96 -2.50
CA TYR A 479 -5.15 11.36 -1.31
C TYR A 479 -4.54 12.01 -0.06
N LYS A 480 -5.32 12.19 1.01
CA LYS A 480 -4.81 12.66 2.30
C LYS A 480 -5.49 11.84 3.40
N ASN A 481 -4.70 11.17 4.22
CA ASN A 481 -5.20 10.39 5.35
C ASN A 481 -5.44 11.30 6.54
N PHE A 482 -6.65 11.83 6.66
CA PHE A 482 -7.00 12.82 7.68
C PHE A 482 -7.04 12.26 9.12
N GLU A 483 -7.21 10.94 9.29
CA GLU A 483 -7.27 10.30 10.61
C GLU A 483 -5.90 10.22 11.28
N ILE A 484 -4.84 10.15 10.48
CA ILE A 484 -3.46 9.97 10.97
C ILE A 484 -2.71 11.30 11.10
N VAL A 485 -3.06 12.28 10.27
CA VAL A 485 -2.44 13.63 10.30
C VAL A 485 -2.96 14.45 11.49
N ASN A 486 -4.10 14.11 12.08
CA ASN A 486 -4.72 14.85 13.17
C ASN A 486 -4.98 13.96 14.40
N ASP A 487 -3.93 13.45 15.05
CA ASP A 487 -4.06 12.92 16.43
C ASP A 487 -4.11 14.08 17.44
N HIS A 488 -5.07 14.99 17.27
CA HIS A 488 -5.42 15.98 18.27
C HIS A 488 -6.43 15.32 19.22
N VAL A 489 -5.90 14.63 20.23
CA VAL A 489 -6.66 14.17 21.39
C VAL A 489 -7.48 15.35 21.91
N VAL A 490 -8.80 15.23 21.85
CA VAL A 490 -9.74 16.18 22.46
C VAL A 490 -9.47 16.21 23.97
N PRO A 491 -8.93 17.32 24.53
CA PRO A 491 -8.79 17.45 25.98
C PRO A 491 -10.19 17.59 26.56
N GLY A 492 -10.60 16.65 27.43
CA GLY A 492 -11.92 16.66 28.08
C GLY A 492 -12.62 15.29 28.14
N ILE A 493 -12.38 14.40 27.16
CA ILE A 493 -12.97 13.03 27.17
C ILE A 493 -12.06 12.01 27.88
N ALA A 494 -10.79 12.35 28.11
CA ALA A 494 -9.84 11.48 28.82
C ALA A 494 -10.22 11.27 30.30
N GLU A 495 -10.89 12.23 30.94
CA GLU A 495 -11.27 12.13 32.35
C GLU A 495 -12.50 11.24 32.58
N LEU A 496 -13.39 11.10 31.59
CA LEU A 496 -14.52 10.17 31.64
C LEU A 496 -14.13 8.71 31.33
N LYS A 497 -12.92 8.47 30.83
CA LYS A 497 -12.41 7.13 30.45
C LYS A 497 -11.76 6.34 31.58
N LYS A 498 -11.67 6.89 32.81
CA LYS A 498 -11.02 6.18 33.91
C LYS A 498 -11.87 5.08 34.56
N LYS A 499 -13.14 4.88 34.16
CA LYS A 499 -14.00 3.86 34.78
C LYS A 499 -14.33 2.61 33.99
N ASP A 500 -14.02 2.50 32.70
CA ASP A 500 -14.20 1.23 31.97
C ASP A 500 -13.10 1.02 30.93
N LYS A 501 -12.09 0.20 31.29
CA LYS A 501 -11.10 -0.33 30.35
C LYS A 501 -11.58 -1.69 29.83
N LEU A 502 -12.27 -1.69 28.69
CA LEU A 502 -12.40 -2.85 27.81
C LEU A 502 -12.18 -2.41 26.35
N LYS A 503 -11.54 -3.30 25.58
CA LYS A 503 -10.93 -3.12 24.25
C LYS A 503 -11.75 -2.27 23.27
N ARG A 504 -11.11 -1.31 22.60
CA ARG A 504 -11.64 -0.57 21.43
C ARG A 504 -11.73 -1.49 20.20
N PRO A 505 -12.88 -1.62 19.53
CA PRO A 505 -12.97 -2.17 18.18
C PRO A 505 -12.91 -1.06 17.11
N SER A 506 -12.40 -1.41 15.93
CA SER A 506 -12.31 -0.57 14.74
C SER A 506 -13.68 -0.40 14.05
N ILE A 507 -13.84 0.71 13.33
CA ILE A 507 -15.07 1.20 12.67
C ILE A 507 -15.68 0.23 11.62
N LYS A 508 -15.01 -0.87 11.28
CA LYS A 508 -15.54 -1.88 10.35
C LYS A 508 -16.55 -2.88 10.96
N SER A 509 -16.78 -2.91 12.28
CA SER A 509 -17.75 -3.84 12.89
C SER A 509 -19.14 -3.25 13.19
N LEU A 510 -19.43 -2.01 12.77
CA LEU A 510 -20.73 -1.36 13.02
C LEU A 510 -21.75 -1.54 11.88
N PHE A 511 -21.38 -2.21 10.78
CA PHE A 511 -22.21 -2.27 9.57
C PHE A 511 -22.20 -3.63 8.84
N SER A 512 -22.34 -4.74 9.57
CA SER A 512 -22.77 -6.01 8.97
C SER A 512 -24.11 -6.44 9.56
N SER A 513 -25.18 -6.22 8.79
CA SER A 513 -26.52 -6.71 9.08
C SER A 513 -26.64 -8.17 8.66
N SER A 514 -27.22 -9.03 9.48
CA SER A 514 -28.07 -10.11 8.99
C SER A 514 -29.05 -10.58 10.06
N GLU A 515 -30.30 -10.63 9.63
CA GLU A 515 -31.44 -11.28 10.27
C GLU A 515 -31.12 -12.72 10.69
N ALA A 516 -31.51 -13.10 11.90
CA ALA A 516 -31.91 -14.45 12.27
C ALA A 516 -32.79 -14.35 13.53
N GLU A 517 -34.02 -14.83 13.42
CA GLU A 517 -35.03 -14.93 14.47
C GLU A 517 -34.63 -15.93 15.58
N ASP A 518 -35.22 -15.70 16.76
CA ASP A 518 -35.66 -16.64 17.80
C ASP A 518 -34.75 -17.80 18.26
N GLN A 519 -34.33 -17.75 19.54
CA GLN A 519 -34.79 -18.65 20.62
C GLN A 519 -33.95 -18.53 21.91
N LEU A 520 -34.64 -18.68 23.06
CA LEU A 520 -34.19 -18.95 24.45
C LEU A 520 -33.76 -17.73 25.28
N ASP A 521 -34.53 -17.19 26.24
CA ASP A 521 -35.20 -17.69 27.46
C ASP A 521 -34.43 -17.36 28.76
N GLU A 522 -35.24 -17.02 29.76
CA GLU A 522 -35.13 -16.51 31.13
C GLU A 522 -33.82 -16.50 31.96
N SER A 523 -33.91 -15.66 33.02
CA SER A 523 -33.01 -15.48 34.20
C SER A 523 -32.01 -14.33 34.02
N ILE A 524 -32.07 -13.20 34.74
CA ILE A 524 -32.14 -13.05 36.20
C ILE A 524 -32.81 -11.71 36.53
N ARG A 525 -33.88 -11.78 37.31
CA ARG A 525 -34.48 -10.68 38.07
C ARG A 525 -33.76 -10.67 39.43
N GLY A 526 -33.15 -9.56 39.86
CA GLY A 526 -32.48 -9.53 41.16
C GLY A 526 -31.93 -8.17 41.62
N SER A 527 -32.78 -7.46 42.36
CA SER A 527 -32.46 -6.50 43.43
C SER A 527 -31.73 -5.20 43.09
N PHE A 528 -32.54 -4.18 42.83
CA PHE A 528 -32.23 -2.76 42.94
C PHE A 528 -32.82 -2.27 44.27
N GLU A 529 -32.07 -2.29 45.36
CA GLU A 529 -32.41 -1.60 46.62
C GLU A 529 -31.20 -1.65 47.56
N ASN A 530 -30.46 -0.54 47.63
CA ASN A 530 -29.71 -0.04 48.79
C ASN A 530 -28.66 1.00 48.35
N ALA A 531 -29.08 2.25 48.22
CA ALA A 531 -28.24 3.42 48.45
C ALA A 531 -29.08 4.70 48.32
N LEU A 532 -29.92 4.98 49.32
CA LEU A 532 -30.40 6.34 49.58
C LEU A 532 -29.62 6.91 50.78
N PRO A 533 -29.09 8.15 50.70
CA PRO A 533 -28.38 8.78 51.81
C PRO A 533 -29.36 9.41 52.83
N SER A 534 -29.05 9.23 54.12
CA SER A 534 -29.71 9.87 55.25
C SER A 534 -29.38 11.36 55.35
N GLN A 535 -30.39 12.15 55.71
CA GLN A 535 -30.40 13.61 55.78
C GLN A 535 -29.53 14.21 56.90
N LEU A 536 -29.24 15.51 56.71
CA LEU A 536 -28.63 16.47 57.64
C LEU A 536 -29.37 16.59 58.98
N GLU A 537 -28.62 16.86 60.06
CA GLU A 537 -29.07 17.74 61.14
C GLU A 537 -27.97 18.72 61.60
N HIS A 538 -28.43 19.92 61.95
CA HIS A 538 -27.72 21.12 62.40
C HIS A 538 -26.98 20.98 63.74
N SER A 539 -25.94 21.78 63.96
CA SER A 539 -25.89 22.74 65.08
C SER A 539 -24.67 23.67 65.01
N LYS A 540 -24.85 24.84 65.62
CA LYS A 540 -24.06 26.08 65.55
C LYS A 540 -22.82 26.06 66.46
N SER A 541 -21.89 26.96 66.11
CA SER A 541 -21.34 28.04 66.96
C SER A 541 -19.86 27.97 67.34
N GLN A 542 -19.20 29.13 67.08
CA GLN A 542 -18.02 29.72 67.76
C GLN A 542 -16.69 28.94 67.65
N GLY A 543 -15.53 29.53 67.39
CA GLY A 543 -15.10 30.92 67.28
C GLY A 543 -13.55 30.95 67.26
N SER A 544 -13.00 32.12 66.89
CA SER A 544 -11.66 32.65 67.20
C SER A 544 -10.37 32.07 66.58
N SER A 545 -9.62 33.02 65.99
CA SER A 545 -8.15 33.20 65.90
C SER A 545 -7.36 32.14 65.10
N SER A 546 -6.77 32.45 63.93
CA SER A 546 -5.58 33.31 63.64
C SER A 546 -4.34 32.93 64.47
N PRO A 547 -3.11 33.06 63.92
CA PRO A 547 -2.70 33.77 62.69
C PRO A 547 -2.41 32.87 61.49
#